data_AF-S4PBE2-F1
#
_entry.id   AF-S4PBE2-F1
#
_cell.length_a   1.000
_cell.length_b   1.000
_cell.length_c   1.000
_cell.angle_alpha   90.00
_cell.angle_beta   90.00
_cell.angle_gamma   90.00
#
_symmetry.space_group_name_H-M   'P 1'
#
loop_
_entity.id
_entity.type
_entity.pdbx_description
1 polymer ?
#
loop_
_entity_poly.entity_id
_entity_poly.type
_entity_poly.pdbx_seq_one_letter_code
_entity_poly.pdbx_strand_id
1 'polypeptide(L)'
;MIITYILTFVWLLLLGFLVITTFLFTIFWKLCSKPKNIEHSTCIDFTQFDFMFPSSVKQEDLKICEAHKIKLFCKDYVEKAEFMFILAMVSCLLVILSLVHYLMCLSANYAHIRDHEKFQELQELQYLTNPDLHASKDRF
;
A
#
# COMPACT_ATOMS: atom_id res chain seq x y z
N MET A 1 16.41 10.08 -2.27
CA MET A 1 16.37 8.82 -3.03
C MET A 1 16.14 7.63 -2.11
N ILE A 2 17.14 7.20 -1.32
CA ILE A 2 17.08 5.94 -0.53
C ILE A 2 15.90 5.94 0.46
N ILE A 3 15.73 7.00 1.25
CA ILE A 3 14.64 7.10 2.25
C ILE A 3 13.27 6.97 1.57
N THR A 4 13.07 7.64 0.43
CA THR A 4 11.82 7.59 -0.33
C THR A 4 11.52 6.20 -0.87
N TYR A 5 12.55 5.47 -1.33
CA TYR A 5 12.41 4.08 -1.78
C TYR A 5 12.01 3.14 -0.64
N ILE A 6 12.68 3.26 0.51
CA ILE A 6 12.34 2.46 1.71
C ILE A 6 10.90 2.76 2.13
N LEU A 7 10.52 4.04 2.19
CA LEU A 7 9.17 4.45 2.56
C LEU A 7 8.13 3.88 1.59
N THR A 8 8.39 3.95 0.27
CA THR A 8 7.51 3.36 -0.75
C THR A 8 7.35 1.85 -0.55
N PHE A 9 8.43 1.14 -0.26
CA PHE A 9 8.38 -0.30 -0.01
C PHE A 9 7.58 -0.64 1.25
N VAL A 10 7.77 0.12 2.34
CA VAL A 10 6.98 -0.04 3.57
C VAL A 10 5.49 0.16 3.30
N TRP A 11 5.10 1.21 2.57
CA TRP A 11 3.71 1.46 2.23
C TRP A 11 3.13 0.37 1.31
N LEU A 12 3.91 -0.20 0.39
CA LEU A 12 3.47 -1.33 -0.42
C LEU A 12 3.21 -2.58 0.43
N LEU A 13 4.05 -2.88 1.42
CA LEU A 13 3.81 -3.98 2.36
C LEU A 13 2.54 -3.74 3.20
N LEU A 14 2.35 -2.51 3.69
CA LEU A 14 1.13 -2.13 4.41
C LEU A 14 -0.11 -2.26 3.54
N LEU A 15 -0.05 -1.84 2.28
CA LEU A 15 -1.13 -2.04 1.31
C LEU A 15 -1.44 -3.53 1.14
N GLY A 16 -0.42 -4.38 0.98
CA GLY A 16 -0.59 -5.83 0.87
C GLY A 16 -1.30 -6.44 2.08
N PHE A 17 -0.92 -6.04 3.29
CA PHE A 17 -1.61 -6.45 4.51
C PHE A 17 -3.06 -5.97 4.54
N LEU A 18 -3.31 -4.69 4.21
CA LEU A 18 -4.66 -4.13 4.18
C LEU A 18 -5.55 -4.81 3.14
N VAL A 19 -5.03 -5.22 1.98
CA VAL A 19 -5.77 -6.01 0.98
C VAL A 19 -6.24 -7.33 1.58
N ILE A 20 -5.34 -8.05 2.25
CA ILE A 20 -5.66 -9.35 2.88
C ILE A 20 -6.73 -9.15 3.96
N THR A 21 -6.57 -8.15 4.83
CA THR A 21 -7.56 -7.87 5.87
C THR A 21 -8.91 -7.47 5.28
N THR A 22 -8.93 -6.58 4.28
CA THR A 22 -10.17 -6.18 3.60
C THR A 22 -10.87 -7.38 2.99
N PHE A 23 -10.13 -8.28 2.33
CA PHE A 23 -10.67 -9.50 1.75
C PHE A 23 -11.35 -10.41 2.80
N LEU A 24 -10.73 -10.59 3.98
CA LEU A 24 -11.33 -11.35 5.09
C LEU A 24 -12.64 -10.72 5.57
N PHE A 25 -12.66 -9.40 5.77
CA PHE A 25 -13.87 -8.70 6.19
C PHE A 25 -14.97 -8.73 5.11
N THR A 26 -14.61 -8.67 3.83
CA THR A 26 -15.58 -8.84 2.74
C THR A 26 -16.19 -10.24 2.71
N ILE A 27 -15.43 -11.30 3.07
CA ILE A 27 -16.00 -12.66 3.24
C ILE A 27 -17.04 -12.66 4.37
N PHE A 28 -16.71 -12.07 5.53
CA PHE A 28 -17.65 -11.96 6.65
C PHE A 28 -18.89 -11.13 6.29
N TRP A 29 -18.71 -10.05 5.53
CA TRP A 29 -19.83 -9.23 5.04
C TRP A 29 -20.74 -10.01 4.10
N LYS A 30 -20.18 -10.80 3.18
CA LYS A 30 -20.94 -11.69 2.29
C LYS A 30 -21.66 -12.80 3.06
N LEU A 31 -21.08 -13.29 4.16
CA LEU A 31 -21.73 -14.26 5.05
C LEU A 31 -22.96 -13.62 5.72
N CYS A 32 -22.83 -12.38 6.20
CA CYS A 32 -23.91 -11.59 6.80
C CYS A 32 -25.00 -11.15 5.79
N SER A 33 -24.64 -10.95 4.52
CA SER A 33 -25.56 -10.47 3.48
C SER A 33 -26.43 -11.57 2.87
N LYS A 34 -26.16 -12.86 3.12
CA LYS A 34 -27.01 -13.95 2.60
C LYS A 34 -28.32 -13.99 3.38
N PRO A 35 -29.49 -13.73 2.76
CA PRO A 35 -30.78 -13.84 3.42
C PRO A 35 -31.15 -15.33 3.50
N LYS A 36 -30.61 -16.05 4.47
CA LYS A 36 -31.21 -17.31 4.88
C LYS A 36 -32.20 -16.99 5.99
N ASN A 37 -33.42 -16.66 5.58
CA ASN A 37 -34.65 -16.61 6.39
C ASN A 37 -34.39 -16.25 7.86
N ILE A 38 -34.46 -14.96 8.14
CA ILE A 38 -34.36 -14.31 9.47
C ILE A 38 -35.43 -14.83 10.47
N GLU A 39 -36.30 -15.74 10.04
CA GLU A 39 -37.24 -16.47 10.86
C GLU A 39 -36.70 -17.87 11.17
N HIS A 40 -36.19 -18.02 12.39
CA HIS A 40 -35.91 -19.29 13.07
C HIS A 40 -34.72 -20.10 12.52
N SER A 41 -33.63 -20.16 13.32
CA SER A 41 -32.61 -21.24 13.37
C SER A 41 -31.34 -21.20 12.50
N THR A 42 -30.91 -20.06 11.94
CA THR A 42 -29.62 -19.99 11.22
C THR A 42 -28.52 -19.40 12.09
N CYS A 43 -27.87 -20.24 12.88
CA CYS A 43 -26.64 -19.90 13.57
C CYS A 43 -25.53 -19.57 12.56
N ILE A 44 -24.71 -18.55 12.82
CA ILE A 44 -23.46 -18.36 12.09
C ILE A 44 -22.45 -19.37 12.63
N ASP A 45 -22.06 -20.31 11.78
CA ASP A 45 -21.13 -21.38 12.13
C ASP A 45 -19.73 -21.04 11.59
N PHE A 46 -18.80 -20.71 12.50
CA PHE A 46 -17.40 -20.44 12.20
C PHE A 46 -16.51 -21.68 12.27
N THR A 47 -17.06 -22.88 12.49
CA THR A 47 -16.26 -24.13 12.54
C THR A 47 -15.46 -24.38 11.25
N GLN A 48 -15.89 -23.83 10.11
CA GLN A 48 -15.11 -23.88 8.87
C GLN A 48 -13.80 -23.06 8.93
N PHE A 49 -13.76 -22.08 9.82
CA PHE A 49 -12.61 -21.20 10.08
C PHE A 49 -11.90 -21.55 11.39
N ASP A 50 -12.15 -22.74 11.96
CA ASP A 50 -11.54 -23.18 13.23
C ASP A 50 -9.99 -23.09 13.19
N PHE A 51 -9.38 -23.27 12.01
CA PHE A 51 -7.94 -23.10 11.83
C PHE A 51 -7.41 -21.68 12.10
N MET A 52 -8.27 -20.66 12.02
CA MET A 52 -7.91 -19.26 12.27
C MET A 52 -7.98 -18.89 13.76
N PHE A 53 -8.63 -19.71 14.59
CA PHE A 53 -8.80 -19.45 16.00
C PHE A 53 -7.73 -20.21 16.82
N PRO A 54 -7.24 -19.64 17.93
CA PRO A 54 -6.33 -20.34 18.82
C PRO A 54 -6.98 -21.58 19.43
N SER A 55 -6.20 -22.64 19.69
CA SER A 55 -6.67 -23.95 20.15
C SER A 55 -7.43 -23.95 21.49
N SER A 56 -7.48 -22.82 22.18
CA SER A 56 -8.19 -22.60 23.44
C SER A 56 -9.67 -22.26 23.25
N VAL A 57 -10.11 -21.94 22.03
CA VAL A 57 -11.52 -21.61 21.76
C VAL A 57 -12.32 -22.90 21.62
N LYS A 58 -13.42 -23.02 22.36
CA LYS A 58 -14.27 -24.20 22.27
C LYS A 58 -15.15 -24.13 21.03
N GLN A 59 -15.40 -25.25 20.36
CA GLN A 59 -16.27 -25.33 19.17
C GLN A 59 -17.69 -24.79 19.37
N GLU A 60 -18.19 -24.79 20.61
CA GLU A 60 -19.47 -24.19 20.99
C GLU A 60 -19.49 -22.66 20.86
N ASP A 61 -18.35 -21.99 21.08
CA ASP A 61 -18.20 -20.54 20.96
C ASP A 61 -18.03 -20.08 19.50
N LEU A 62 -17.71 -21.00 18.59
CA LEU A 62 -17.65 -20.76 17.14
C LEU A 62 -19.04 -20.72 16.49
N LYS A 63 -20.12 -20.97 17.24
CA LYS A 63 -21.49 -20.91 16.73
C LYS A 63 -22.28 -19.78 17.39
N ILE A 64 -22.61 -18.76 16.61
CA ILE A 64 -23.40 -17.62 17.08
C ILE A 64 -24.85 -17.82 16.64
N CYS A 65 -25.69 -18.29 17.55
CA CYS A 65 -27.13 -18.52 17.30
C CYS A 65 -28.02 -17.38 17.79
N GLU A 66 -27.51 -16.51 18.65
CA GLU A 66 -28.31 -15.47 19.29
C GLU A 66 -28.50 -14.27 18.36
N ALA A 67 -29.76 -13.94 18.02
CA ALA A 67 -30.09 -12.89 17.05
C ALA A 67 -29.48 -11.52 17.40
N HIS A 68 -29.40 -11.18 18.68
CA HIS A 68 -28.74 -9.95 19.15
C HIS A 68 -27.23 -9.96 18.84
N LYS A 69 -26.54 -11.07 19.09
CA LYS A 69 -25.10 -11.22 18.82
C LYS A 69 -24.81 -11.21 17.32
N ILE A 70 -25.68 -11.81 16.51
CA ILE A 70 -25.58 -11.79 15.04
C ILE A 70 -25.70 -10.36 14.51
N LYS A 71 -26.70 -9.60 14.96
CA LYS A 71 -26.90 -8.21 14.55
C LYS A 71 -25.72 -7.32 14.95
N LEU A 72 -25.23 -7.48 16.19
CA LEU A 72 -24.07 -6.76 16.70
C LEU A 72 -22.82 -7.06 15.85
N PHE A 73 -22.52 -8.34 15.59
CA PHE A 73 -21.39 -8.76 14.77
C PHE A 73 -21.46 -8.20 13.35
N CYS A 74 -22.56 -8.46 12.64
CA CYS A 74 -22.68 -8.07 11.24
C CYS A 74 -22.73 -6.56 11.02
N LYS A 75 -23.42 -5.81 11.90
CA LYS A 75 -23.62 -4.36 11.71
C LYS A 75 -22.56 -3.52 12.42
N ASP A 76 -22.32 -3.75 13.70
CA ASP A 76 -21.43 -2.87 14.48
C ASP A 76 -19.95 -3.17 14.26
N TYR A 77 -19.61 -4.44 13.95
CA TYR A 77 -18.23 -4.84 13.71
C TYR A 77 -17.90 -4.97 12.22
N VAL A 78 -18.55 -5.88 11.48
CA VAL A 78 -18.16 -6.22 10.11
C VAL A 78 -18.37 -5.06 9.13
N GLU A 79 -19.58 -4.49 9.09
CA GLU A 79 -19.90 -3.34 8.21
C GLU A 79 -18.94 -2.17 8.45
N LYS A 80 -18.84 -1.76 9.71
CA LYS A 80 -18.04 -0.60 10.11
C LYS A 80 -16.55 -0.83 9.84
N ALA A 81 -16.03 -2.02 10.13
CA ALA A 81 -14.65 -2.36 9.88
C ALA A 81 -14.34 -2.38 8.38
N GLU A 82 -15.19 -3.01 7.56
CA GLU A 82 -15.00 -3.07 6.11
C GLU A 82 -14.90 -1.66 5.49
N PHE A 83 -15.82 -0.76 5.84
CA PHE A 83 -15.77 0.63 5.37
C PHE A 83 -14.47 1.34 5.79
N MET A 84 -14.03 1.17 7.04
CA MET A 84 -12.79 1.78 7.52
C MET A 84 -11.56 1.22 6.80
N PHE A 85 -11.52 -0.09 6.54
CA PHE A 85 -10.41 -0.72 5.79
C PHE A 85 -10.37 -0.26 4.33
N ILE A 86 -11.52 -0.11 3.67
CA ILE A 86 -11.59 0.43 2.30
C ILE A 86 -11.06 1.87 2.26
N LEU A 87 -11.44 2.72 3.23
CA LEU A 87 -10.92 4.09 3.31
C LEU A 87 -9.40 4.12 3.58
N ALA A 88 -8.91 3.24 4.45
CA ALA A 88 -7.48 3.10 4.72
C ALA A 88 -6.71 2.64 3.46
N MET A 89 -7.27 1.70 2.71
CA MET A 89 -6.74 1.23 1.42
C MET A 89 -6.60 2.36 0.41
N VAL A 90 -7.66 3.16 0.20
CA VAL A 90 -7.62 4.32 -0.70
C VAL A 90 -6.57 5.33 -0.25
N SER A 91 -6.51 5.61 1.05
CA SER A 91 -5.52 6.53 1.62
C SER A 91 -4.08 6.03 1.38
N CYS A 92 -3.84 4.74 1.58
CA CYS A 92 -2.54 4.12 1.33
C CYS A 92 -2.13 4.21 -0.15
N LEU A 93 -3.07 3.96 -1.08
CA LEU A 93 -2.85 4.13 -2.51
C LEU A 93 -2.46 5.57 -2.87
N LEU A 94 -3.13 6.56 -2.31
CA LEU A 94 -2.79 7.98 -2.53
C LEU A 94 -1.38 8.32 -2.04
N VAL A 95 -0.97 7.79 -0.89
CA VAL A 95 0.39 7.98 -0.36
C VAL A 95 1.42 7.35 -1.31
N ILE A 96 1.18 6.13 -1.78
CA ILE A 96 2.09 5.45 -2.73
C ILE A 96 2.21 6.24 -4.03
N LEU A 97 1.09 6.69 -4.61
CA LEU A 97 1.10 7.51 -5.83
C LEU A 97 1.89 8.80 -5.64
N SER A 98 1.72 9.48 -4.50
CA SER A 98 2.47 10.68 -4.15
C SER A 98 3.99 10.41 -4.05
N LEU A 99 4.38 9.33 -3.38
CA LEU A 99 5.79 8.95 -3.22
C LEU A 99 6.44 8.57 -4.56
N VAL A 100 5.72 7.85 -5.42
CA VAL A 100 6.19 7.49 -6.77
C VAL A 100 6.37 8.75 -7.63
N HIS A 101 5.41 9.68 -7.59
CA HIS A 101 5.53 10.94 -8.31
C HIS A 101 6.72 11.77 -7.81
N TYR A 102 6.90 11.85 -6.50
CA TYR A 102 8.04 12.52 -5.90
C TYR A 102 9.38 11.87 -6.31
N LEU A 103 9.45 10.54 -6.38
CA LEU A 103 10.62 9.81 -6.89
C LEU A 103 10.92 10.12 -8.37
N MET A 104 9.89 10.22 -9.21
CA MET A 104 10.04 10.60 -10.63
C MET A 104 10.60 12.02 -10.76
N CYS A 105 10.09 12.99 -9.99
CA CYS A 105 10.61 14.35 -9.99
C CYS A 105 12.05 14.42 -9.49
N LEU A 106 12.37 13.66 -8.44
CA LEU A 106 13.73 13.57 -7.92
C LEU A 106 14.70 12.96 -8.94
N SER A 107 14.29 11.89 -9.67
CA SER A 107 15.16 11.23 -10.63
C SER A 107 15.46 12.11 -11.84
N ALA A 108 14.48 12.86 -12.32
CA ALA A 108 14.67 13.87 -13.36
C ALA A 108 15.65 14.97 -12.92
N ASN A 109 15.49 15.50 -11.70
CA ASN A 109 16.42 16.49 -11.15
C ASN A 109 17.84 15.93 -10.98
N TYR A 110 17.97 14.70 -10.49
CA TYR A 110 19.27 14.06 -10.33
C TYR A 110 19.98 13.83 -11.68
N ALA A 111 19.25 13.37 -12.70
CA ALA A 111 19.79 13.21 -14.04
C ALA A 111 20.23 14.57 -14.62
N HIS A 112 19.39 15.60 -14.51
CA HIS A 112 19.71 16.94 -14.98
C HIS A 112 21.00 17.48 -14.36
N ILE A 113 21.15 17.41 -13.02
CA ILE A 113 22.35 17.91 -12.33
C ILE A 113 23.59 17.11 -12.75
N ARG A 114 23.49 15.77 -12.77
CA ARG A 114 24.61 14.91 -13.16
C ARG A 114 25.05 15.14 -14.59
N ASP A 115 24.10 15.37 -15.50
CA ASP A 115 24.40 15.63 -16.91
C ASP A 115 25.09 16.99 -17.08
N HIS A 116 24.72 18.00 -16.29
CA HIS A 116 25.41 19.30 -16.25
C HIS A 116 26.84 19.17 -15.72
N GLU A 117 27.06 18.42 -14.63
CA GLU A 117 28.40 18.16 -14.10
C GLU A 117 29.28 17.46 -15.14
N LYS A 118 28.76 16.44 -15.83
CA LYS A 118 29.49 15.73 -16.89
C LYS A 118 29.83 16.63 -18.07
N PHE A 119 28.92 17.52 -18.45
CA PHE A 119 29.18 18.48 -19.53
C PHE A 119 30.28 19.48 -19.15
N GLN A 120 30.28 19.96 -17.91
CA GLN A 120 31.32 20.85 -17.40
C GLN A 120 32.69 20.16 -17.34
N GLU A 121 32.76 18.91 -16.84
CA GLU A 121 33.99 18.10 -16.84
C GLU A 121 34.56 17.93 -18.26
N LEU A 122 33.71 17.69 -19.25
CA LEU A 122 34.13 17.56 -20.66
C LEU A 122 34.69 18.87 -21.22
N GLN A 123 34.10 20.02 -20.90
CA GLN A 123 34.60 21.33 -21.32
C GLN A 123 35.97 21.63 -20.70
N GLU A 124 36.16 21.33 -19.42
CA GLU A 124 37.45 21.49 -18.73
C GLU A 124 38.52 20.60 -19.37
N LEU A 125 38.20 19.34 -19.67
CA LEU A 125 39.11 18.44 -20.39
C LEU A 125 39.47 18.95 -21.80
N GLN A 126 38.50 19.49 -22.55
CA GLN A 126 38.76 20.08 -23.87
C GLN A 126 39.68 21.30 -23.79
N TYR A 127 39.48 22.16 -22.80
CA TYR A 127 40.33 23.33 -22.55
C TYR A 127 41.77 22.92 -22.22
N LEU A 128 41.95 21.92 -21.38
CA LEU A 128 43.28 21.39 -21.02
C LEU A 128 43.97 20.64 -22.17
N THR A 129 43.20 20.01 -23.06
CA THR A 129 43.74 19.24 -24.19
C THR A 129 44.11 20.14 -25.39
N ASN A 130 43.48 21.30 -25.54
CA ASN A 130 43.72 22.24 -26.64
C ASN A 130 44.16 23.65 -26.16
N PRO A 131 45.24 23.78 -25.36
CA PRO A 131 45.72 25.11 -24.94
C PRO A 131 46.20 25.95 -26.13
N ASP A 132 46.78 25.31 -27.15
CA ASP A 132 47.37 25.98 -28.32
C ASP A 132 46.34 26.53 -29.32
N LEU A 133 45.13 25.94 -29.37
CA LEU A 133 44.06 26.39 -30.26
C LEU A 133 43.45 27.74 -29.81
N HIS A 134 43.45 27.99 -28.49
CA HIS A 134 43.02 29.27 -27.93
C HIS A 134 44.11 30.35 -28.01
N ALA A 135 45.38 30.01 -27.76
CA ALA A 135 46.50 30.96 -27.89
C ALA A 135 46.71 31.49 -29.32
N SER A 136 46.28 30.73 -30.34
CA SER A 136 46.30 31.17 -31.74
C SER A 136 45.10 32.06 -32.12
N LYS A 137 43.98 32.00 -31.37
CA LYS A 137 42.78 32.79 -31.64
C LYS A 137 42.88 34.22 -31.10
N ASP A 138 43.66 34.44 -30.06
CA ASP A 138 43.94 35.78 -29.51
C ASP A 138 45.05 36.55 -30.25
N ARG A 139 45.62 35.96 -31.31
CA ARG A 139 46.79 36.51 -32.03
C ARG A 139 46.46 37.12 -33.41
N PHE A 140 45.17 37.23 -33.76
CA PHE A 140 44.68 37.86 -34.99
C PHE A 140 43.61 38.91 -34.71
#